data_AF-R7LMH6-F1
#
_entry.id   AF-R7LMH6-F1
#
_cell.length_a   1.000
_cell.length_b   1.000
_cell.length_c   1.000
_cell.angle_alpha   90.00
_cell.angle_beta   90.00
_cell.angle_gamma   90.00
#
_symmetry.space_group_name_H-M   'P 1'
#
loop_
_entity.id
_entity.type
_entity.pdbx_description
1 polymer ?
#
loop_
_entity_poly.entity_id
_entity_poly.type
_entity_poly.pdbx_seq_one_letter_code
_entity_poly.pdbx_strand_id
1 'polypeptide(L)' 'MDQIIRVAWDLNENTDNRYQLVYEIAELAKKLVDENQAKKARDDFNFEENFDTTYKKENPVEHAIMVKAAEADDDRLVG' A
#
# COMPACT_ATOMS: atom_id res chain seq x y z
N MET A 1 6.32 19.37 -3.29
CA MET A 1 6.86 18.00 -3.31
C MET A 1 5.74 17.11 -2.83
N ASP A 2 5.36 16.14 -3.65
CA ASP A 2 4.23 15.25 -3.35
C ASP A 2 4.46 14.53 -2.01
N GLN A 3 3.43 14.39 -1.18
CA GLN A 3 3.56 13.82 0.18
C GLN A 3 4.15 12.41 0.12
N ILE A 4 3.74 11.64 -0.89
CA ILE A 4 4.22 10.27 -1.10
C ILE A 4 5.72 10.21 -1.42
N ILE A 5 6.25 11.21 -2.14
CA ILE A 5 7.67 11.29 -2.48
C ILE A 5 8.51 11.49 -1.21
N ARG A 6 8.02 12.30 -0.26
CA ARG A 6 8.70 12.52 1.02
C ARG A 6 8.76 11.23 1.85
N VAL A 7 7.64 10.56 2.00
CA VAL A 7 7.56 9.29 2.74
C VAL A 7 8.47 8.22 2.11
N ALA A 8 8.45 8.11 0.79
CA ALA A 8 9.32 7.17 0.07
C ALA A 8 10.82 7.50 0.26
N TRP A 9 11.18 8.79 0.29
CA TRP A 9 12.55 9.20 0.60
C TRP A 9 12.95 8.87 2.03
N ASP A 10 12.11 9.18 3.01
CA ASP A 10 12.41 8.88 4.41
C ASP A 10 12.62 7.38 4.62
N LEU A 11 11.77 6.52 4.04
CA LEU A 11 11.94 5.07 4.06
C LEU A 11 13.27 4.62 3.43
N ASN A 12 13.63 5.22 2.29
CA ASN A 12 14.85 4.87 1.57
C ASN A 12 16.13 5.33 2.29
N GLU A 13 16.08 6.40 3.08
CA GLU A 13 17.19 6.84 3.92
C GLU A 13 17.33 6.00 5.20
N ASN A 14 16.22 5.47 5.72
CA ASN A 14 16.18 4.71 6.96
C ASN A 14 16.19 3.17 6.77
N THR A 15 16.60 2.69 5.61
CA THR A 15 16.75 1.25 5.34
C THR A 15 18.21 0.88 5.08
N ASP A 16 18.64 -0.26 5.62
CA ASP A 16 19.99 -0.78 5.39
C ASP A 16 20.15 -1.33 3.97
N ASN A 17 19.06 -1.84 3.38
CA ASN A 17 19.06 -2.44 2.06
C ASN A 17 17.89 -1.94 1.20
N ARG A 18 18.21 -0.99 0.32
CA ARG A 18 17.24 -0.35 -0.58
C ARG A 18 16.60 -1.32 -1.56
N TYR A 19 17.33 -2.36 -2.01
CA TYR A 19 16.77 -3.36 -2.91
C TYR A 19 15.76 -4.25 -2.22
N GLN A 20 16.03 -4.60 -0.96
CA GLN A 20 15.08 -5.33 -0.13
C GLN A 20 13.81 -4.50 0.13
N LEU A 21 13.96 -3.21 0.48
CA LEU A 21 12.83 -2.30 0.64
C LEU A 21 11.93 -2.26 -0.60
N VAL A 22 12.52 -2.15 -1.80
CA VAL A 22 11.76 -2.17 -3.06
C VAL A 22 11.01 -3.49 -3.26
N TYR A 23 11.65 -4.61 -2.91
CA TYR A 23 11.03 -5.93 -3.03
C TYR A 23 9.82 -6.06 -2.09
N GLU A 24 9.96 -5.64 -0.84
CA GLU A 24 8.89 -5.68 0.16
C GLU A 24 7.70 -4.79 -0.25
N ILE A 25 7.97 -3.57 -0.75
CA ILE A 25 6.92 -2.69 -1.27
C ILE A 25 6.21 -3.33 -2.47
N ALA A 26 6.94 -3.97 -3.38
CA ALA A 26 6.36 -4.64 -4.55
C ALA A 26 5.50 -5.85 -4.14
N GLU A 27 5.94 -6.63 -3.16
CA GLU A 27 5.18 -7.76 -2.62
C GLU A 27 3.87 -7.30 -1.95
N LEU A 28 3.94 -6.24 -1.13
CA LEU A 28 2.76 -5.62 -0.52
C LEU A 28 1.79 -5.07 -1.58
N ALA A 29 2.30 -4.35 -2.58
CA ALA A 29 1.48 -3.81 -3.66
C ALA A 29 0.77 -4.93 -4.44
N LYS A 30 1.46 -6.03 -4.72
CA LYS A 30 0.87 -7.21 -5.38
C LYS A 30 -0.24 -7.81 -4.53
N LYS A 31 -0.01 -8.00 -3.23
CA LYS A 31 -1.03 -8.52 -2.30
C LYS A 31 -2.28 -7.64 -2.27
N LEU A 32 -2.12 -6.31 -2.23
CA LEU A 32 -3.23 -5.36 -2.29
C LEU A 32 -4.04 -5.48 -3.60
N VAL A 33 -3.36 -5.68 -4.73
CA VAL A 33 -4.02 -5.91 -6.03
C VAL A 33 -4.78 -7.24 -6.02
N ASP A 34 -4.16 -8.31 -5.56
CA ASP A 34 -4.75 -9.65 -5.52
C ASP A 34 -6.00 -9.66 -4.62
N GLU A 35 -5.94 -9.02 -3.44
CA GLU A 35 -7.07 -8.87 -2.53
C GLU A 35 -8.21 -8.05 -3.15
N ASN A 36 -7.89 -6.97 -3.87
CA ASN A 36 -8.89 -6.14 -4.52
C ASN A 36 -9.56 -6.88 -5.70
N GLN A 37 -8.80 -7.67 -6.45
CA GLN A 37 -9.35 -8.54 -7.51
C GLN A 37 -10.26 -9.63 -6.92
N ALA A 38 -9.87 -10.24 -5.81
CA ALA A 38 -10.67 -11.25 -5.13
C ALA A 38 -11.98 -10.67 -4.55
N LYS A 39 -11.93 -9.45 -4.00
CA LYS A 39 -13.12 -8.70 -3.54
C LYS A 39 -14.04 -8.39 -4.71
N LYS A 40 -13.50 -7.83 -5.79
CA LYS A 40 -14.28 -7.55 -7.01
C LYS A 40 -14.96 -8.80 -7.57
N ALA A 41 -14.26 -9.92 -7.62
CA ALA A 41 -14.83 -11.19 -8.09
C ALA A 41 -15.96 -11.72 -7.17
N ARG A 42 -15.96 -11.37 -5.89
CA ARG A 42 -17.04 -11.69 -4.94
C ARG A 42 -18.21 -10.72 -5.07
N ASP A 43 -17.94 -9.43 -5.24
CA ASP A 43 -18.95 -8.38 -5.38
C ASP A 43 -19.72 -8.52 -6.71
N ASP A 44 -19.03 -8.87 -7.80
CA ASP A 44 -19.67 -9.18 -9.10
C ASP A 44 -20.63 -10.39 -9.02
N PHE A 45 -20.49 -11.25 -8.00
CA PHE A 45 -21.40 -12.39 -7.75
C PHE A 45 -22.63 -11.99 -6.93
N ASN A 46 -22.57 -10.86 -6.21
CA ASN A 46 -23.61 -10.38 -5.31
C ASN A 46 -24.24 -9.12 -5.93
N PHE A 47 -25.13 -9.33 -6.90
CA PHE A 47 -25.81 -8.30 -7.70
C PHE A 47 -26.81 -7.49 -6.84
N GLU A 48 -26.33 -6.68 -5.90
CA GLU A 48 -27.13 -5.63 -5.25
C GLU A 48 -26.47 -4.27 -5.46
N GLU A 49 -27.30 -3.34 -5.93
CA GLU A 49 -27.05 -1.98 -6.40
C GLU A 49 -25.70 -1.34 -6.03
N ASN A 50 -24.90 -1.11 -7.07
CA ASN A 50 -23.68 -0.30 -7.07
C ASN A 50 -23.94 1.13 -6.55
N PHE A 51 -23.90 1.32 -5.23
CA PHE A 51 -23.69 2.64 -4.65
C PHE A 51 -22.21 2.98 -4.71
N ASP A 52 -21.85 3.79 -5.71
CA ASP A 52 -20.72 4.72 -5.75
C ASP A 52 -19.57 4.42 -4.77
N THR A 53 -18.80 3.38 -5.03
CA THR A 53 -17.47 3.24 -4.40
C THR A 53 -16.44 4.04 -5.19
N THR A 54 -16.65 5.36 -5.26
CA THR A 54 -15.61 6.33 -5.68
C THR A 54 -14.53 6.47 -4.59
N TYR A 55 -14.20 5.38 -3.89
CA TYR A 55 -12.92 5.29 -3.20
C TYR A 55 -11.88 5.43 -4.31
N LYS A 56 -11.27 6.62 -4.39
CA LYS A 56 -10.16 6.90 -5.29
C LYS A 56 -9.24 5.71 -5.20
N LYS A 57 -9.12 5.00 -6.31
CA LYS A 57 -8.33 3.79 -6.44
C LYS A 57 -6.88 4.21 -6.29
N GLU A 58 -6.43 4.41 -5.05
CA GLU A 58 -5.05 4.76 -4.74
C GLU A 58 -4.15 3.74 -5.42
N ASN A 59 -3.07 4.24 -6.01
CA ASN A 59 -2.13 3.38 -6.68
C ASN A 59 -1.62 2.33 -5.66
N PRO A 60 -1.71 1.03 -5.95
CA PRO A 60 -1.29 -0.01 -5.01
C PRO A 60 0.14 0.17 -4.48
N VAL A 61 1.01 0.78 -5.29
CA VAL A 61 2.38 1.11 -4.89
C VAL A 61 2.41 2.24 -3.87
N GLU A 62 1.61 3.30 -4.06
CA GLU A 62 1.52 4.41 -3.11
C GLU A 62 0.94 3.93 -1.77
N HIS A 63 -0.10 3.09 -1.82
CA HIS A 63 -0.66 2.47 -0.62
C HIS A 63 0.39 1.58 0.07
N ALA A 64 1.12 0.74 -0.67
CA ALA A 64 2.16 -0.09 -0.08
C ALA A 64 3.28 0.73 0.57
N ILE A 65 3.69 1.86 -0.02
CA ILE A 65 4.65 2.79 0.59
C ILE A 65 4.12 3.32 1.92
N MET A 66 2.85 3.71 1.98
CA MET A 66 2.23 4.21 3.21
C MET A 66 2.15 3.13 4.30
N VAL A 67 1.80 1.89 3.95
CA VAL A 67 1.80 0.76 4.90
C VAL A 67 3.21 0.50 5.43
N LYS A 68 4.20 0.44 4.53
CA LYS A 68 5.60 0.20 4.92
C LYS A 68 6.14 1.30 5.83
N ALA A 69 5.74 2.56 5.60
CA ALA A 69 6.08 3.68 6.46
C ALA A 69 5.46 3.53 7.85
N ALA A 70 4.19 3.14 7.94
CA ALA A 70 3.53 2.89 9.22
C ALA A 70 4.19 1.75 10.01
N GLU A 71 4.55 0.64 9.35
CA GLU A 71 5.30 -0.47 9.98
C GLU A 71 6.66 -0.01 10.54
N ALA A 72 7.39 0.80 9.77
CA ALA A 72 8.70 1.31 10.18
C ALA A 72 8.60 2.34 11.33
N ASP A 73 7.48 3.05 11.45
CA ASP A 73 7.23 3.99 12.54
C ASP A 73 6.74 3.28 13.82
N ASP A 74 5.98 2.18 13.72
CA ASP A 74 5.61 1.34 14.88
C ASP A 74 6.86 0.73 15.56
N ASP A 75 7.86 0.32 14.78
CA ASP A 75 9.16 -0.13 15.32
C ASP A 75 9.93 0.98 16.08
N ARG A 76 9.60 2.26 15.85
CA ARG A 76 10.21 3.41 16.56
C ARG A 76 9.43 3.85 17.80
N LEU A 77 8.20 3.38 18.00
CA LEU A 77 7.33 3.82 19.10
C LEU A 77 7.55 3.04 20.40
N VAL A 78 8.30 1.94 20.36
CA VAL A 78 8.78 1.19 21.53
C VAL A 78 10.14 1.78 21.98
N GLY A 79 10.07 2.95 22.61
CA GLY A 79 11.17 3.60 23.34
C GLY A 79 10.93 3.60 24.84
#